data_AF-A0A5N8A079-F1
#
_entry.id   AF-A0A5N8A079-F1
#
_cell.length_a   1.000
_cell.length_b   1.000
_cell.length_c   1.000
_cell.angle_alpha   90.00
_cell.angle_beta   90.00
_cell.angle_gamma   90.00
#
_symmetry.space_group_name_H-M   'P 1'
#
loop_
_entity.id
_entity.type
_entity.pdbx_description
1 polymer ?
#
loop_
_entity_poly.entity_id
_entity_poly.type
_entity_poly.pdbx_seq_one_letter_code
_entity_poly.pdbx_strand_id
1 'polypeptide(L)' 'AGQLLDGEGGYTVYGRLMPARDSVDEGYLPLGLSHQVKLKHPVRQSQAIRWRDVEYDDSSTAVQFRREMEQTFA' A
#
# COMPACT_ATOMS: atom_id res chain seq x y z
N ALA A 1 -1.71 -15.60 -1.23
CA ALA A 1 -2.58 -14.83 -2.14
C ALA A 1 -4.02 -15.00 -1.68
N GLY A 2 -4.86 -13.97 -1.78
CA GLY A 2 -6.27 -13.98 -1.38
C GLY A 2 -6.57 -13.55 0.06
N GLN A 3 -5.54 -13.35 0.90
CA GLN A 3 -5.73 -12.88 2.28
C GLN A 3 -6.16 -11.41 2.29
N LEU A 4 -7.17 -11.09 3.11
CA LEU A 4 -7.58 -9.73 3.41
C LEU A 4 -6.68 -9.17 4.52
N LEU A 5 -6.08 -8.01 4.27
CA LEU A 5 -5.33 -7.26 5.27
C LEU A 5 -6.31 -6.41 6.10
N ASP A 6 -6.18 -6.45 7.42
CA ASP A 6 -7.04 -5.72 8.33
C ASP A 6 -6.69 -4.22 8.45
N GLY A 7 -5.50 -3.82 8.01
CA GLY A 7 -5.07 -2.42 7.98
C GLY A 7 -4.35 -1.96 9.24
N GLU A 8 -4.18 -0.64 9.37
CA GLU A 8 -3.51 -0.03 10.51
C GLU A 8 -4.21 -0.34 11.84
N GLY A 9 -3.42 -0.62 12.88
CA GLY A 9 -3.93 -0.98 14.21
C GLY A 9 -4.47 -2.41 14.32
N GLY A 10 -4.50 -3.17 13.22
CA GLY A 10 -4.79 -4.60 13.20
C GLY A 10 -3.55 -5.46 13.47
N TYR A 11 -3.59 -6.70 12.97
CA TYR A 11 -2.57 -7.73 13.18
C TYR A 11 -1.76 -8.04 11.92
N THR A 12 -2.24 -7.66 10.74
CA THR A 12 -1.67 -8.13 9.46
C THR A 12 -0.67 -7.16 8.85
N VAL A 13 -0.70 -5.88 9.23
CA VAL A 13 0.19 -4.84 8.70
C VAL A 13 0.66 -3.88 9.80
N TYR A 14 1.81 -3.26 9.58
CA TYR A 14 2.34 -2.21 10.44
C TYR A 14 3.04 -1.14 9.60
N GLY A 15 3.12 0.08 10.13
CA GLY A 15 3.83 1.19 9.49
C GLY A 15 5.34 1.10 9.67
N ARG A 16 6.06 1.44 8.60
CA ARG A 16 7.52 1.65 8.64
C ARG A 16 7.85 2.96 7.95
N LEU A 17 8.68 3.79 8.58
CA LEU A 17 9.18 5.02 7.95
C LEU A 17 10.10 4.66 6.78
N MET A 18 9.92 5.37 5.66
CA MET A 18 10.67 5.20 4.42
C MET A 18 10.91 6.57 3.78
N PRO A 19 12.07 6.83 3.18
CA PRO A 19 12.26 8.00 2.32
C PRO A 19 11.18 8.06 1.24
N ALA A 20 10.64 9.26 0.98
CA ALA A 20 9.54 9.42 0.02
C ALA A 20 9.93 8.92 -1.38
N ARG A 21 11.14 9.27 -1.84
CA ARG A 21 11.70 8.83 -3.11
C ARG A 21 11.71 7.30 -3.24
N ASP A 22 12.34 6.61 -2.29
CA ASP A 22 12.42 5.14 -2.30
C ASP A 22 11.02 4.50 -2.28
N SER A 23 10.09 5.09 -1.52
CA SER A 23 8.70 4.61 -1.44
C SER A 23 7.97 4.69 -2.78
N VAL A 24 8.16 5.79 -3.52
CA VAL A 24 7.54 5.99 -4.84
C VAL A 24 8.24 5.13 -5.89
N ASP A 25 9.58 5.16 -5.94
CA ASP A 25 10.40 4.40 -6.90
C ASP A 25 10.11 2.88 -6.81
N GLU A 26 9.97 2.34 -5.60
CA GLU A 26 9.68 0.92 -5.37
C GLU A 26 8.18 0.58 -5.39
N GLY A 27 7.31 1.60 -5.40
CA GLY A 27 5.86 1.47 -5.44
C GLY A 27 5.24 0.87 -4.18
N TYR A 28 5.71 1.27 -2.99
CA TYR A 28 5.16 0.79 -1.73
C TYR A 28 3.75 1.30 -1.47
N LEU A 29 2.91 0.43 -0.91
CA LEU A 29 1.55 0.77 -0.50
C LEU A 29 1.58 1.64 0.76
N PRO A 30 1.00 2.85 0.73
CA PRO A 30 0.88 3.68 1.94
C PRO A 30 0.01 3.00 2.98
N LEU A 31 0.44 3.02 4.25
CA LEU A 31 -0.29 2.35 5.34
C LEU A 31 -1.74 2.83 5.45
N GLY A 32 -2.00 4.14 5.32
CA GLY A 32 -3.36 4.69 5.38
C GLY A 32 -4.28 4.26 4.23
N LEU A 33 -3.77 3.54 3.23
CA LEU A 33 -4.53 2.95 2.12
C LEU A 33 -4.53 1.42 2.18
N SER A 34 -4.08 0.83 3.29
CA SER A 34 -3.98 -0.62 3.48
C SER A 34 -5.17 -1.25 4.21
N HIS A 35 -6.17 -0.43 4.59
CA HIS A 35 -7.36 -0.93 5.27
C HIS A 35 -8.21 -1.80 4.35
N GLN A 36 -8.48 -3.04 4.77
CA GLN A 36 -9.33 -3.99 4.05
C GLN A 36 -8.93 -4.25 2.59
N VAL A 37 -7.63 -4.22 2.28
CA VAL A 37 -7.12 -4.56 0.94
C VAL A 37 -6.78 -6.03 0.83
N LYS A 38 -7.04 -6.63 -0.34
CA LYS A 38 -6.83 -8.06 -0.56
C LYS A 38 -5.52 -8.32 -1.31
N LEU A 39 -4.74 -9.28 -0.85
CA LEU A 39 -3.49 -9.66 -1.51
C LEU A 39 -3.73 -10.39 -2.83
N LYS A 40 -3.15 -9.89 -3.93
CA LYS A 40 -3.07 -10.55 -5.24
C LYS A 40 -2.04 -11.68 -5.25
N HIS A 41 -0.95 -11.50 -4.50
CA HIS A 41 0.19 -12.41 -4.47
C HIS A 41 0.57 -12.81 -3.04
N PRO A 42 1.28 -13.93 -2.82
CA PRO A 42 1.88 -14.23 -1.52
C PRO A 42 2.94 -13.18 -1.16
N VAL A 43 2.86 -12.64 0.05
CA VAL A 43 3.83 -11.68 0.62
C VAL A 43 4.43 -12.33 1.86
N ARG A 44 5.76 -12.26 2.01
CA ARG A 44 6.44 -12.82 3.19
C ARG A 44 6.23 -11.92 4.40
N GLN A 45 6.34 -12.49 5.60
CA GLN A 45 6.33 -11.68 6.82
C GLN A 45 7.40 -10.59 6.75
N SER A 46 7.03 -9.36 7.15
CA SER A 46 7.89 -8.17 7.15
C SER A 46 8.41 -7.72 5.77
N GLN A 47 7.94 -8.32 4.67
CA GLN A 47 8.15 -7.78 3.33
C GLN A 47 7.32 -6.51 3.15
N ALA A 48 7.90 -5.47 2.56
CA ALA A 48 7.17 -4.27 2.18
C ALA A 48 6.11 -4.62 1.11
N ILE A 49 4.86 -4.21 1.37
CA ILE A 49 3.74 -4.40 0.46
C ILE A 49 3.77 -3.31 -0.60
N ARG A 50 3.59 -3.70 -1.85
CA ARG A 50 3.53 -2.78 -3.00
C ARG A 50 2.12 -2.67 -3.53
N TRP A 51 1.85 -1.61 -4.30
CA TRP A 51 0.59 -1.44 -5.03
C TRP A 51 0.22 -2.66 -5.88
N ARG A 52 1.21 -3.30 -6.51
CA ARG A 52 0.99 -4.51 -7.33
C ARG A 52 0.58 -5.75 -6.52
N ASP A 53 0.88 -5.77 -5.22
CA ASP A 53 0.63 -6.92 -4.37
C ASP A 53 -0.82 -6.96 -3.85
N VAL A 54 -1.57 -5.86 -3.98
CA VAL A 54 -2.93 -5.71 -3.44
C VAL A 54 -3.95 -5.33 -4.50
N GLU A 55 -5.19 -5.80 -4.31
CA GLU A 55 -6.39 -5.25 -4.92
C GLU A 55 -6.74 -3.95 -4.19
N TYR A 56 -6.96 -2.89 -4.95
CA TYR A 56 -7.38 -1.57 -4.47
C TYR A 56 -8.31 -0.94 -5.50
N ASP A 57 -9.18 -0.05 -5.04
CA ASP A 57 -10.11 0.69 -5.89
C ASP A 57 -9.46 1.95 -6.44
N ASP A 58 -9.28 2.03 -7.76
CA ASP A 58 -8.71 3.21 -8.43
C ASP A 58 -9.69 4.37 -8.57
N SER A 59 -10.98 4.13 -8.32
CA SER A 59 -12.03 5.16 -8.28
C SER A 59 -12.11 5.87 -6.93
N SER A 60 -11.45 5.32 -5.89
CA SER A 60 -11.36 5.93 -4.57
C SER A 60 -10.62 7.27 -4.64
N THR A 61 -11.26 8.32 -4.15
CA THR A 61 -10.66 9.67 -4.07
C THR A 61 -9.33 9.66 -3.31
N ALA A 62 -9.18 8.85 -2.26
CA ALA A 62 -7.95 8.76 -1.49
C ALA A 62 -6.80 8.13 -2.31
N VAL A 63 -7.12 7.10 -3.10
CA VAL A 63 -6.14 6.47 -4.01
C VAL A 63 -5.76 7.44 -5.12
N GLN A 64 -6.74 8.09 -5.76
CA GLN A 64 -6.51 9.07 -6.83
C GLN A 64 -5.63 10.22 -6.35
N PHE A 65 -5.96 10.80 -5.19
CA PHE A 65 -5.19 11.89 -4.61
C PHE A 65 -3.75 11.45 -4.29
N ARG A 66 -3.57 10.26 -3.71
CA ARG A 66 -2.23 9.72 -3.47
C ARG A 66 -1.44 9.56 -4.77
N ARG A 67 -2.07 9.07 -5.84
CA ARG A 67 -1.42 8.91 -7.15
C ARG A 67 -1.05 10.25 -7.77
N GLU A 68 -1.91 11.26 -7.64
CA GLU A 68 -1.61 12.63 -8.08
C GLU A 68 -0.40 13.21 -7.32
N MET A 69 -0.32 12.98 -6.02
CA MET A 69 0.84 13.39 -5.22
C MET A 69 2.13 12.70 -5.69
N GLU A 70 2.07 11.39 -5.97
CA GLU A 70 3.22 10.64 -6.53
C GLU A 70 3.67 11.22 -7.87
N GLN A 71 2.75 11.69 -8.72
CA GLN A 71 3.09 12.30 -10.01
C GLN A 71 3.62 13.73 -9.89
N THR A 72 3.12 14.49 -8.92
CA THR A 72 3.43 15.92 -8.77
C THR A 72 4.76 16.15 -8.06
N PHE A 73 5.16 15.25 -7.15
CA PHE A 73 6.28 15.47 -6.23
C PHE A 73 7.41 14.43 -6.31
N ALA A 74 7.34 13.46 -7.23
CA ALA A 74 8.40 12.48 -7.45
C ALA A 74 9.54 13.01 -8.33
#